data_AF-A0A9E6C9G4-F1
#
_entry.id   AF-A0A9E6C9G4-F1
#
_cell.length_a   1.000
_cell.length_b   1.000
_cell.length_c   1.000
_cell.angle_alpha   90.00
_cell.angle_beta   90.00
_cell.angle_gamma   90.00
#
_symmetry.space_group_name_H-M   'P 1'
#
loop_
_entity.id
_entity.type
_entity.pdbx_description
1 polymer ?
#
loop_
_entity_poly.entity_id
_entity_poly.type
_entity_poly.pdbx_seq_one_letter_code
_entity_poly.pdbx_strand_id
1 'polypeptide(L)'
;MSMPIKHEFGKIDGKLVSFADKSASESRMKFLKELLEANGFEVIIKENEQKEDDGEKTYTVAVTDIVFNPVIWVYDRKLKSPDGKIVNEDYWMQRNSDFKPQYWER
;
A
#
# COMPACT_ATOMS: atom_id res chain seq x y z
N MET A 1 -17.40 -0.85 -6.01
CA MET A 1 -16.68 -1.99 -5.40
C MET A 1 -15.88 -1.43 -4.23
N SER A 2 -15.84 -2.13 -3.10
CA SER A 2 -15.07 -1.71 -1.92
C SER A 2 -13.69 -2.38 -1.94
N MET A 3 -12.65 -1.68 -1.51
CA MET A 3 -11.30 -2.27 -1.40
C MET A 3 -11.31 -3.51 -0.50
N PRO A 4 -10.87 -4.68 -0.98
CA PRO A 4 -10.78 -5.91 -0.17
C PRO A 4 -9.56 -5.89 0.78
N ILE A 5 -9.15 -4.72 1.27
CA ILE A 5 -8.00 -4.58 2.17
C ILE A 5 -8.50 -4.64 3.61
N LYS A 6 -7.94 -5.58 4.37
CA LYS A 6 -8.15 -5.66 5.81
C LYS A 6 -7.05 -4.87 6.49
N HIS A 7 -7.43 -3.96 7.40
CA HIS A 7 -6.46 -3.31 8.28
C HIS A 7 -5.93 -4.33 9.27
N GLU A 8 -4.66 -4.66 9.16
CA GLU A 8 -3.98 -5.57 10.08
C GLU A 8 -2.71 -4.92 10.60
N PHE A 9 -2.48 -5.06 11.90
CA PHE A 9 -1.30 -4.54 12.58
C PHE A 9 -0.53 -5.70 13.21
N GLY A 10 0.77 -5.52 13.40
CA GLY A 10 1.62 -6.53 14.00
C GLY A 10 2.90 -5.94 14.55
N LYS A 11 3.87 -6.82 14.78
CA LYS A 11 5.24 -6.43 15.12
C LYS A 11 6.21 -7.05 14.13
N ILE A 12 7.06 -6.22 13.55
CA ILE A 12 8.22 -6.66 12.79
C ILE A 12 9.44 -6.19 13.57
N ASP A 13 10.32 -7.12 13.95
CA ASP A 13 11.59 -6.83 14.64
C ASP A 13 11.41 -5.98 15.92
N GLY A 14 10.35 -6.25 16.69
CA GLY A 14 10.02 -5.51 17.92
C GLY A 14 9.39 -4.13 17.71
N LYS A 15 9.35 -3.60 16.49
CA LYS A 15 8.62 -2.38 16.13
C LYS A 15 7.18 -2.70 15.79
N LEU A 16 6.24 -1.91 16.32
CA LEU A 16 4.84 -1.99 15.92
C LEU A 16 4.72 -1.46 14.49
N VAL A 17 4.00 -2.20 13.65
CA VAL A 17 3.80 -1.83 12.25
C VAL A 17 2.37 -2.09 11.83
N SER A 18 1.88 -1.31 10.87
CA SER A 18 0.64 -1.59 10.15
C SER A 18 0.95 -2.20 8.78
N PHE A 19 0.28 -3.29 8.43
CA PHE A 19 0.50 -3.96 7.15
C PHE A 19 -0.30 -3.26 6.04
N ALA A 20 0.40 -2.77 5.02
CA ALA A 20 -0.21 -2.21 3.83
C ALA A 20 -0.55 -3.32 2.81
N ASP A 21 0.35 -4.27 2.63
CA ASP A 21 0.18 -5.43 1.75
C ASP A 21 1.09 -6.57 2.24
N LYS A 22 0.62 -7.82 2.26
CA LYS A 22 1.41 -8.97 2.72
C LYS A 22 1.96 -9.83 1.59
N SER A 23 1.39 -9.71 0.41
CA SER A 23 1.72 -10.55 -0.75
C SER A 23 1.92 -9.69 -1.97
N ALA A 24 2.63 -8.57 -1.80
CA ALA A 24 2.95 -7.67 -2.89
C ALA A 24 3.96 -8.33 -3.84
N SER A 25 3.72 -8.24 -5.14
CA SER A 25 4.75 -8.51 -6.15
C SER A 25 5.86 -7.46 -6.08
N GLU A 26 7.00 -7.70 -6.72
CA GLU A 26 8.13 -6.75 -6.71
C GLU A 26 7.72 -5.35 -7.22
N SER A 27 6.94 -5.29 -8.30
CA SER A 27 6.42 -4.03 -8.87
C SER A 27 5.49 -3.30 -7.89
N ARG A 28 4.63 -4.06 -7.20
CA ARG A 28 3.70 -3.52 -6.20
C ARG A 28 4.45 -3.00 -4.98
N MET A 29 5.46 -3.73 -4.53
CA MET A 29 6.32 -3.35 -3.42
C MET A 29 7.07 -2.05 -3.69
N LYS A 30 7.71 -1.91 -4.87
CA LYS A 30 8.42 -0.67 -5.26
C LYS A 30 7.46 0.53 -5.27
N PHE A 31 6.30 0.37 -5.89
CA PHE A 31 5.28 1.42 -5.93
C PHE A 31 4.81 1.85 -4.54
N LEU A 32 4.45 0.88 -3.69
CA LEU A 32 3.98 1.19 -2.34
C LEU A 32 5.07 1.88 -1.52
N LYS A 33 6.32 1.43 -1.66
CA LYS A 33 7.46 2.07 -1.01
C LYS A 33 7.58 3.54 -1.42
N GLU A 34 7.66 3.82 -2.72
CA GLU A 34 7.78 5.19 -3.23
C GLU A 34 6.61 6.07 -2.80
N LEU A 35 5.38 5.54 -2.86
CA LEU A 35 4.18 6.28 -2.49
C LEU A 35 4.17 6.62 -1.00
N LEU A 36 4.45 5.65 -0.14
CA LEU A 36 4.40 5.83 1.31
C LEU A 36 5.56 6.72 1.80
N GLU A 37 6.76 6.54 1.26
CA GLU A 37 7.92 7.40 1.56
C GLU A 37 7.68 8.85 1.10
N ALA A 38 7.05 9.06 -0.06
CA ALA A 38 6.68 10.41 -0.52
C ALA A 38 5.66 11.11 0.39
N ASN A 39 4.88 10.34 1.16
CA ASN A 39 3.94 10.86 2.16
C ASN A 39 4.55 10.96 3.57
N GLY A 40 5.85 10.67 3.73
CA GLY A 40 6.57 10.80 5.00
C GLY A 40 6.44 9.59 5.92
N PHE A 41 5.98 8.44 5.42
CA PHE A 41 5.94 7.20 6.19
C PHE A 41 7.24 6.42 6.08
N GLU A 42 7.65 5.79 7.18
CA GLU A 42 8.73 4.80 7.11
C GLU A 42 8.16 3.44 6.73
N VAL A 43 8.69 2.88 5.62
CA VAL A 43 8.23 1.61 5.05
C VAL A 43 9.22 0.50 5.39
N ILE A 44 8.71 -0.60 5.93
CA ILE A 44 9.45 -1.83 6.20
C ILE A 44 9.03 -2.88 5.20
N ILE A 45 10.01 -3.42 4.48
CA ILE A 45 9.81 -4.49 3.50
C ILE A 45 10.38 -5.78 4.08
N LYS A 46 9.61 -6.85 4.00
CA LYS A 46 10.03 -8.20 4.37
C LYS A 46 9.76 -9.17 3.22
N GLU A 47 10.79 -9.83 2.73
CA GLU A 47 10.65 -10.89 1.72
C GLU A 47 9.96 -12.10 2.36
N ASN A 48 8.87 -12.58 1.76
CA ASN A 48 8.26 -13.85 2.13
C ASN A 48 8.93 -14.93 1.28
N GLU A 49 9.80 -15.73 1.91
CA GLU A 49 10.38 -16.90 1.26
C GLU A 49 9.32 -17.98 1.08
N GLN A 50 8.68 -18.04 -0.10
CA GLN A 50 8.07 -19.29 -0.56
C GLN A 50 9.21 -20.22 -0.97
N LYS A 51 9.32 -21.36 -0.27
CA LYS A 51 10.29 -22.40 -0.58
C LYS A 51 9.91 -23.14 -1.86
N GLU A 52 10.89 -23.23 -2.74
CA GLU A 52 11.13 -24.22 -3.81
C GLU A 52 10.25 -24.16 -5.08
N ASP A 53 10.97 -24.18 -6.20
CA ASP A 53 10.61 -24.37 -7.61
C ASP A 53 9.49 -23.47 -8.19
N ASP A 54 9.89 -22.39 -8.86
CA ASP A 54 9.07 -21.63 -9.82
C ASP A 54 7.94 -20.75 -9.22
N GLY A 55 8.09 -20.27 -7.98
CA GLY A 55 7.17 -19.31 -7.36
C GLY A 55 7.67 -17.86 -7.38
N GLU A 56 6.87 -16.91 -7.87
CA GLU A 56 7.17 -15.48 -7.83
C GLU A 56 7.44 -15.02 -6.38
N LYS A 57 8.56 -14.32 -6.16
CA LYS A 57 8.92 -13.74 -4.86
C LYS A 57 7.84 -12.74 -4.42
N THR A 58 7.24 -12.98 -3.25
CA THR A 58 6.28 -12.07 -2.65
C THR A 58 6.91 -11.29 -1.51
N TYR A 59 6.47 -10.05 -1.33
CA TYR A 59 6.99 -9.14 -0.33
C TYR A 59 5.84 -8.66 0.57
N THR A 60 6.12 -8.60 1.87
CA THR A 60 5.27 -7.92 2.84
C THR A 60 5.76 -6.47 2.96
N VAL A 61 4.85 -5.53 2.71
CA VAL A 61 5.05 -4.10 2.88
C VAL A 61 4.28 -3.64 4.11
N ALA A 62 4.99 -3.09 5.08
CA ALA A 62 4.44 -2.56 6.31
C ALA A 62 4.93 -1.13 6.55
N VAL A 63 4.19 -0.38 7.36
CA VAL A 63 4.49 1.00 7.76
C VAL A 63 4.69 1.04 9.27
N THR A 64 5.66 1.81 9.77
CA THR A 64 5.92 1.91 11.22
C THR A 64 4.82 2.64 11.99
N ASP A 65 4.03 3.46 11.31
CA ASP A 65 2.86 4.12 11.89
C ASP A 65 1.70 3.12 12.08
N ILE A 66 1.35 2.87 13.34
CA ILE A 66 0.26 1.98 13.75
C ILE A 66 -1.13 2.51 13.41
N VAL A 67 -1.26 3.82 13.18
CA VAL A 67 -2.53 4.47 12.82
C VAL A 67 -2.72 4.45 11.30
N PHE A 68 -1.71 3.99 10.55
CA PHE A 68 -1.82 3.84 9.11
C PHE A 68 -2.88 2.79 8.76
N ASN A 69 -3.97 3.23 8.14
CA ASN A 69 -4.98 2.36 7.57
C ASN A 69 -5.15 2.70 6.09
N PRO A 70 -4.72 1.83 5.16
CA PRO A 70 -4.72 2.14 3.73
C PRO A 70 -6.11 2.51 3.21
N VAL A 71 -7.17 1.89 3.74
CA VAL A 71 -8.56 2.20 3.36
C VAL A 71 -8.93 3.63 3.75
N ILE A 72 -8.69 4.01 5.00
CA ILE A 72 -9.00 5.35 5.50
C ILE A 72 -8.12 6.39 4.79
N TRP A 73 -6.83 6.12 4.65
CA TRP A 73 -5.89 7.07 4.07
C TRP A 73 -6.17 7.38 2.59
N VAL A 74 -6.66 6.40 1.83
CA VAL A 74 -7.13 6.61 0.45
C VAL A 74 -8.48 7.33 0.41
N TYR A 75 -9.50 6.84 1.11
CA TYR A 75 -10.85 7.43 1.02
C TYR A 75 -10.96 8.81 1.68
N ASP A 76 -10.20 9.07 2.73
CA ASP A 76 -10.11 10.38 3.40
C ASP A 76 -9.13 11.33 2.69
N ARG A 77 -8.61 10.93 1.51
CA ARG A 77 -7.76 11.73 0.62
C ARG A 77 -6.48 12.26 1.28
N LYS A 78 -5.94 11.48 2.22
CA LYS A 78 -4.73 11.83 2.96
C LYS A 78 -3.46 11.45 2.21
N LEU A 79 -3.52 10.44 1.34
CA LEU A 79 -2.40 10.03 0.48
C LEU A 79 -2.32 10.86 -0.80
N LYS A 80 -1.10 11.25 -1.15
CA LYS A 80 -0.76 11.95 -2.40
C LYS A 80 0.23 11.15 -3.23
N SER A 81 0.10 11.22 -4.55
CA SER A 81 1.12 10.72 -5.47
C SER A 81 2.39 11.59 -5.36
N PRO A 82 3.54 11.12 -5.90
CA PRO A 82 4.75 11.94 -5.98
C PRO A 82 4.54 13.30 -6.66
N ASP A 83 3.66 13.36 -7.67
CA ASP A 83 3.23 14.60 -8.33
C ASP A 83 2.24 15.47 -7.51
N GLY A 84 1.91 15.07 -6.29
CA GLY A 84 0.99 15.79 -5.40
C GLY A 84 -0.50 15.58 -5.68
N LYS A 85 -0.88 14.67 -6.58
CA LYS A 85 -2.30 14.35 -6.87
C LYS A 85 -2.86 13.45 -5.77
N ILE A 86 -4.15 13.59 -5.46
CA ILE A 86 -4.79 12.76 -4.44
C ILE A 86 -4.89 11.32 -4.96
N VAL A 87 -4.43 10.36 -4.15
CA VAL A 87 -4.53 8.94 -4.46
C VAL A 87 -5.98 8.48 -4.31
N ASN A 88 -6.52 7.84 -5.35
CA ASN A 88 -7.81 7.15 -5.31
C ASN A 88 -7.61 5.63 -5.19
N GLU A 89 -8.71 4.89 -5.09
CA GLU A 89 -8.69 3.42 -5.03
C GLU A 89 -8.00 2.79 -6.24
N ASP A 90 -8.29 3.28 -7.45
CA ASP A 90 -7.76 2.67 -8.68
C ASP A 90 -6.25 2.85 -8.82
N TYR A 91 -5.74 4.04 -8.47
CA TYR A 91 -4.30 4.30 -8.41
C TYR A 91 -3.64 3.47 -7.29
N TRP A 92 -4.26 3.43 -6.10
CA TRP A 92 -3.77 2.59 -5.01
C TRP A 92 -3.70 1.11 -5.42
N MET A 93 -4.71 0.59 -6.12
CA MET A 93 -4.76 -0.80 -6.59
C MET A 93 -4.01 -1.03 -7.90
N GLN A 94 -3.38 0.01 -8.48
CA GLN A 94 -2.72 -0.02 -9.78
C GLN A 94 -3.62 -0.51 -10.94
N ARG A 95 -4.95 -0.32 -10.83
CA ARG A 95 -5.91 -0.70 -11.89
C ARG A 95 -5.90 0.29 -13.04
N ASN A 96 -5.73 1.57 -12.73
CA ASN A 96 -5.54 2.63 -13.71
C ASN A 96 -4.62 3.72 -13.13
N SER A 97 -4.16 4.63 -13.99
CA SER A 97 -3.41 5.83 -13.60
C SER A 97 -4.29 7.10 -13.62
N ASP A 98 -5.61 6.92 -13.55
CA ASP A 98 -6.53 8.04 -13.60
C ASP A 98 -6.77 8.55 -12.17
N PHE A 99 -6.52 9.83 -11.95
CA PHE A 99 -6.66 10.50 -10.66
C PHE A 99 -8.00 11.23 -10.54
N LYS A 100 -8.90 11.08 -11.52
CA LYS A 100 -10.22 11.70 -11.49
C LYS A 100 -10.99 11.21 -10.27
N PRO A 101 -11.51 12.13 -9.45
CA PRO A 101 -12.37 11.74 -8.35
C PRO A 101 -13.76 11.48 -8.95
N GLN A 102 -14.00 10.28 -9.45
CA GLN A 102 -15.26 9.98 -10.12
C GLN A 102 -16.38 9.75 -9.10
N TYR A 103 -17.00 10.84 -8.62
CA TYR A 103 -18.22 10.74 -7.81
C TYR A 103 -19.47 11.34 -8.50
N TRP A 104 -19.37 11.77 -9.76
CA TRP A 104 -20.48 12.40 -10.50
C TRP A 104 -20.56 12.14 -12.01
N GLU A 105 -19.74 11.28 -12.62
CA GLU A 105 -20.05 10.87 -14.01
C GLU A 105 -21.20 9.86 -13.98
N ARG A 106 -22.42 10.39 -14.12
CA ARG A 106 -23.59 9.69 -14.67
C ARG A 106 -23.44 9.54 -16.18
#